data_AF-A0ABD0KCB4-F1
#
_entry.id   AF-A0ABD0KCB4-F1
#
_cell.length_a   1.000
_cell.length_b   1.000
_cell.length_c   1.000
_cell.angle_alpha   90.00
_cell.angle_beta   90.00
_cell.angle_gamma   90.00
#
_symmetry.space_group_name_H-M   'P 1'
#
loop_
_entity.id
_entity.type
_entity.pdbx_description
1 polymer ?
#
loop_
_entity_poly.entity_id
_entity_poly.type
_entity_poly.pdbx_seq_one_letter_code
_entity_poly.pdbx_strand_id
1 'polypeptide(L)'
;MSRTEGEYSINTGVVRKFGTVDYVLFVLTLLISAGIGVFYAIWDRKRNTTQEFLLGGKKMNIFPVAMSLMVTFMSALTLLGNPAEIYNYNTMFWWLIVAFMVAMPGAAFIFIPFYYKLGVTSTFEYLEMRFNKPVRLLSSSLLILQTLLYMAFLLYAPSLALNAVTGINLWGSVVGMGFVVTFYTTLGGMKAVLWTDTFQAGVIYAGLLAVLIKGSMVQGGFGNAWDIANNRSRILFDDFSADPKTRHSVWSMVIGGFCFWVYLYGINQAQVQRCLSCPTVRKSQL
;
A
#
# COMPACT_ATOMS: atom_id res chain seq x y z
N MET A 1 -12.20 -18.26 34.42
CA MET A 1 -11.79 -17.00 35.07
C MET A 1 -11.68 -15.95 33.97
N SER A 2 -12.41 -14.85 34.09
CA SER A 2 -12.70 -13.86 33.05
C SER A 2 -11.48 -13.03 32.60
N ARG A 3 -11.51 -12.66 31.31
CA ARG A 3 -10.67 -11.68 30.59
C ARG A 3 -10.18 -10.48 31.41
N THR A 4 -8.92 -10.11 31.19
CA THR A 4 -8.45 -8.72 31.05
C THR A 4 -7.37 -8.68 29.96
N GLU A 5 -7.80 -8.57 28.70
CA GLU A 5 -6.97 -8.18 27.55
C GLU A 5 -6.75 -6.66 27.65
N GLY A 6 -5.56 -6.19 28.05
CA GLY A 6 -5.35 -4.74 28.18
C GLY A 6 -3.97 -4.21 28.58
N GLU A 7 -2.89 -4.99 28.56
CA GLU A 7 -1.61 -4.52 29.09
C GLU A 7 -0.41 -4.86 28.20
N TYR A 8 -0.03 -4.03 27.23
CA TYR A 8 1.36 -4.03 26.75
C TYR A 8 1.85 -2.63 26.32
N SER A 9 2.55 -1.97 27.24
CA SER A 9 3.65 -1.03 26.98
C SER A 9 4.80 -1.56 27.83
N ILE A 10 5.80 -2.17 27.18
CA ILE A 10 6.75 -3.13 27.79
C ILE A 10 7.54 -2.56 28.99
N ASN A 11 7.53 -1.24 29.24
CA ASN A 11 8.24 -0.62 30.36
C ASN A 11 7.41 0.29 31.29
N THR A 12 6.11 0.53 31.07
CA THR A 12 5.38 1.54 31.88
C THR A 12 3.99 1.17 32.37
N GLY A 13 3.35 0.10 31.88
CA GLY A 13 2.01 -0.29 32.35
C GLY A 13 0.89 0.74 32.11
N VAL A 14 1.18 1.88 31.48
CA VAL A 14 0.21 2.92 31.16
C VAL A 14 -0.07 2.89 29.67
N VAL A 15 -1.32 2.63 29.30
CA VAL A 15 -1.82 2.86 27.92
C VAL A 15 -1.83 4.37 27.71
N ARG A 16 -0.80 4.91 27.06
CA ARG A 16 -0.82 6.31 26.60
C ARG A 16 -1.86 6.42 25.49
N LYS A 17 -3.05 6.90 25.87
CA LYS A 17 -4.09 7.31 24.92
C LYS A 17 -3.61 8.52 24.12
N PHE A 18 -4.16 8.72 22.93
CA PHE A 18 -3.92 9.93 22.13
C PHE A 18 -4.05 11.19 22.98
N GLY A 19 -2.97 11.98 23.04
CA GLY A 19 -3.00 13.31 23.62
C GLY A 19 -3.64 14.31 22.66
N THR A 20 -3.89 15.52 23.15
CA THR A 20 -4.44 16.61 22.32
C THR A 20 -3.58 16.87 21.08
N VAL A 21 -2.25 16.76 21.21
CA VAL A 21 -1.31 16.92 20.09
C VAL A 21 -1.50 15.84 19.02
N ASP A 22 -1.72 14.59 19.41
CA ASP A 22 -1.91 13.47 18.47
C ASP A 22 -3.22 13.64 17.68
N TYR A 23 -4.29 14.08 18.34
CA TYR A 23 -5.56 14.41 17.67
C TYR A 23 -5.41 15.58 16.71
N VAL A 24 -4.68 16.63 17.10
CA VAL A 24 -4.42 17.78 16.22
C VAL A 24 -3.64 17.34 14.98
N LEU A 25 -2.56 16.56 15.14
CA LEU A 25 -1.77 16.04 14.02
C LEU A 25 -2.60 15.13 13.11
N PHE A 26 -3.44 14.27 13.68
CA PHE A 26 -4.34 13.39 12.94
C PHE A 26 -5.34 14.17 12.09
N VAL A 27 -6.07 15.12 12.71
CA VAL A 27 -7.04 15.97 12.00
C VAL A 27 -6.35 16.83 10.95
N LEU A 28 -5.18 17.40 11.26
CA LEU A 28 -4.41 18.20 10.31
C LEU A 28 -3.97 17.38 9.10
N THR A 29 -3.55 16.13 9.29
CA THR A 29 -3.19 15.22 8.18
C THR A 29 -4.38 14.93 7.26
N LEU A 30 -5.56 14.69 7.85
CA LEU A 30 -6.81 14.50 7.08
C LEU A 30 -7.22 15.77 6.33
N LEU A 31 -7.13 16.93 6.99
CA LEU A 31 -7.47 18.22 6.38
C LEU A 31 -6.51 18.60 5.25
N ILE A 32 -5.21 18.31 5.37
CA ILE A 32 -4.26 18.54 4.27
C ILE A 32 -4.59 17.62 3.09
N SER A 33 -4.88 16.34 3.33
CA SER A 33 -5.25 15.39 2.27
C SER A 33 -6.56 15.80 1.58
N ALA A 34 -7.59 16.16 2.35
CA ALA A 34 -8.84 16.68 1.81
C ALA A 34 -8.64 18.01 1.06
N GLY A 35 -7.79 18.90 1.58
CA GLY A 35 -7.46 20.19 0.99
C GLY A 35 -6.76 20.05 -0.37
N ILE A 36 -5.81 19.13 -0.50
CA ILE A 36 -5.17 18.79 -1.79
C ILE A 36 -6.24 18.27 -2.76
N GLY A 37 -7.13 17.38 -2.30
CA GLY A 37 -8.24 16.87 -3.09
C GLY A 37 -9.15 17.97 -3.64
N VAL A 38 -9.62 18.86 -2.76
CA VAL A 38 -10.51 19.98 -3.10
C VAL A 38 -9.80 21.02 -3.99
N PHE A 39 -8.54 21.33 -3.71
CA PHE A 39 -7.74 22.27 -4.51
C PHE A 39 -7.66 21.80 -5.97
N TYR A 40 -7.28 20.54 -6.19
CA TYR A 40 -7.23 19.98 -7.53
C TYR A 40 -8.63 19.82 -8.14
N ALA A 41 -9.65 19.47 -7.36
CA ALA A 41 -11.03 19.42 -7.84
C ALA A 41 -11.52 20.76 -8.41
N ILE A 42 -11.19 21.87 -7.76
CA ILE A 42 -11.57 23.23 -8.19
C ILE A 42 -10.72 23.69 -9.38
N TRP A 43 -9.42 23.40 -9.36
CA TRP A 43 -8.48 23.82 -10.40
C TRP A 43 -8.70 23.07 -11.72
N ASP A 44 -8.91 21.74 -11.66
CA ASP A 44 -9.12 20.89 -12.85
C ASP A 44 -10.56 20.91 -13.36
N ARG A 45 -11.53 21.46 -12.60
CA ARG A 45 -12.94 21.60 -13.03
C ARG A 45 -13.13 22.34 -14.35
N LYS A 46 -12.12 23.13 -14.76
CA LYS A 46 -12.11 23.83 -16.06
C LYS A 46 -11.85 22.89 -17.25
N ARG A 47 -11.51 21.61 -17.04
CA ARG A 47 -11.18 20.64 -18.10
C ARG A 47 -11.88 19.29 -17.86
N ASN A 48 -13.18 19.24 -18.17
CA ASN A 48 -14.03 18.06 -17.98
C ASN A 48 -13.85 17.02 -19.09
N THR A 49 -12.73 16.28 -19.11
CA THR A 49 -12.62 15.09 -19.97
C THR A 49 -12.36 13.83 -19.13
N THR A 50 -13.00 12.72 -19.50
CA THR A 50 -12.83 11.42 -18.82
C THR A 50 -11.35 10.99 -18.78
N GLN A 51 -10.58 11.34 -19.81
CA GLN A 51 -9.15 11.10 -19.88
C GLN A 51 -8.36 11.89 -18.82
N GLU A 52 -8.78 13.12 -18.50
CA GLU A 52 -8.16 13.93 -17.46
C GLU A 52 -8.46 13.37 -16.07
N PHE A 53 -9.71 12.95 -15.83
CA PHE A 53 -10.11 12.32 -14.58
C PHE A 53 -9.41 10.99 -14.33
N LEU A 54 -9.35 10.10 -15.34
CA LEU A 54 -8.79 8.75 -15.21
C LEU A 54 -7.27 8.67 -15.34
N LEU A 55 -6.65 9.51 -16.18
CA LEU A 55 -5.21 9.42 -16.50
C LEU A 55 -4.41 10.68 -16.14
N GLY A 56 -5.03 11.68 -15.49
CA GLY A 56 -4.37 12.95 -15.18
C GLY A 56 -3.88 13.69 -16.44
N GLY A 57 -4.49 13.44 -17.59
CA GLY A 57 -4.14 14.05 -18.87
C GLY A 57 -2.78 13.60 -19.42
N LYS A 58 -2.21 12.48 -18.94
CA LYS A 58 -0.88 11.97 -19.32
C LYS A 58 0.27 12.97 -19.12
N LYS A 59 0.13 13.93 -18.21
CA LYS A 59 1.14 15.00 -17.98
C LYS A 59 1.81 14.89 -16.62
N MET A 60 1.62 13.77 -15.92
CA MET A 60 2.16 13.62 -14.57
C MET A 60 3.69 13.51 -14.59
N ASN A 61 4.30 14.15 -13.59
CA ASN A 61 5.73 14.05 -13.38
C ASN A 61 6.07 12.69 -12.75
N ILE A 62 7.29 12.21 -12.95
CA ILE A 62 7.73 10.87 -12.51
C ILE A 62 7.62 10.74 -10.99
N PHE A 63 7.98 11.80 -10.27
CA PHE A 63 8.04 11.78 -8.80
C PHE A 63 6.69 11.48 -8.14
N PRO A 64 5.58 12.22 -8.37
CA PRO A 64 4.28 11.86 -7.78
C PRO A 64 3.76 10.47 -8.20
N VAL A 65 4.08 10.02 -9.41
CA VAL A 65 3.69 8.69 -9.88
C VAL A 65 4.45 7.61 -9.11
N ALA A 66 5.77 7.73 -8.99
CA ALA A 66 6.59 6.79 -8.22
C ALA A 66 6.18 6.74 -6.74
N MET A 67 5.95 7.90 -6.13
CA MET A 67 5.49 7.98 -4.74
C MET A 67 4.11 7.35 -4.54
N SER A 68 3.18 7.54 -5.48
CA SER A 68 1.86 6.92 -5.42
C SER A 68 1.88 5.41 -5.66
N LEU A 69 2.67 4.92 -6.63
CA LEU A 69 2.90 3.49 -6.83
C LEU A 69 3.43 2.85 -5.54
N MET A 70 4.37 3.54 -4.87
CA MET A 70 4.93 3.11 -3.61
C MET A 70 3.91 3.10 -2.46
N VAL A 71 3.16 4.18 -2.26
CA VAL A 71 2.15 4.27 -1.17
C VAL A 71 1.03 3.25 -1.37
N THR A 72 0.62 3.03 -2.62
CA THR A 72 -0.39 2.01 -2.92
C THR A 72 0.10 0.62 -2.51
N PHE A 73 1.40 0.35 -2.61
CA PHE A 73 1.98 -0.88 -2.10
C PHE A 73 2.10 -0.88 -0.56
N MET A 74 2.60 0.22 0.01
CA MET A 74 2.74 0.46 1.47
C MET A 74 1.39 0.73 2.14
N SER A 75 0.40 -0.14 1.90
CA SER A 75 -0.90 -0.09 2.55
C SER A 75 -0.78 -0.30 4.07
N ALA A 76 -1.79 0.15 4.81
CA ALA A 76 -1.87 -0.10 6.27
C ALA A 76 -1.72 -1.58 6.63
N LEU A 77 -2.23 -2.48 5.77
CA LEU A 77 -2.11 -3.93 5.97
C LEU A 77 -0.65 -4.39 5.86
N THR A 78 0.12 -3.88 4.91
CA THR A 78 1.56 -4.22 4.81
C THR A 78 2.37 -3.63 5.95
N LEU A 79 2.05 -2.40 6.36
CA LEU A 79 2.75 -1.68 7.43
C LEU A 79 2.59 -2.37 8.79
N LEU A 80 1.40 -2.91 9.07
CA LEU A 80 1.11 -3.64 10.30
C LEU A 80 1.41 -5.14 10.17
N GLY A 81 1.11 -5.72 9.01
CA GLY A 81 1.19 -7.15 8.75
C GLY A 81 2.62 -7.67 8.60
N ASN A 82 3.48 -6.99 7.84
CA ASN A 82 4.84 -7.49 7.59
C ASN A 82 5.69 -7.52 8.87
N PRO A 83 5.70 -6.48 9.73
CA PRO A 83 6.41 -6.56 11.00
C PRO A 83 5.83 -7.62 11.93
N ALA A 84 4.50 -7.78 11.96
CA ALA A 84 3.86 -8.82 12.77
C ALA A 84 4.23 -10.24 12.30
N GLU A 85 4.34 -10.47 10.99
CA GLU A 85 4.79 -11.74 10.42
C GLU A 85 6.23 -12.06 10.85
N ILE A 86 7.15 -11.10 10.69
CA ILE A 86 8.56 -11.27 11.07
C ILE A 86 8.71 -11.47 12.58
N TYR A 87 7.93 -10.73 13.39
CA TYR A 87 7.96 -10.82 14.84
C TYR A 87 7.46 -12.17 15.37
N ASN A 88 6.38 -12.71 14.79
CA ASN A 88 5.76 -13.96 15.24
C ASN A 88 6.44 -15.22 14.69
N TYR A 89 7.05 -15.13 13.51
CA TYR A 89 7.68 -16.27 12.83
C TYR A 89 9.18 -16.05 12.67
N ASN A 90 9.63 -15.55 11.51
CA ASN A 90 11.05 -15.35 11.20
C ASN A 90 11.24 -14.38 10.01
N THR A 91 12.50 -14.11 9.67
CA THR A 91 12.91 -13.18 8.60
C THR A 91 12.83 -13.74 7.17
N MET A 92 12.24 -14.92 6.93
CA MET A 92 12.11 -15.50 5.57
C MET A 92 11.41 -14.56 4.59
N PHE A 93 10.49 -13.75 5.09
CA PHE A 93 9.75 -12.76 4.30
C PHE A 93 10.67 -11.74 3.58
N TRP A 94 11.92 -11.59 4.03
CA TRP A 94 12.95 -10.77 3.37
C TRP A 94 13.17 -11.16 1.91
N TRP A 95 13.03 -12.44 1.56
CA TRP A 95 13.19 -12.93 0.19
C TRP A 95 12.18 -12.34 -0.80
N LEU A 96 11.07 -11.79 -0.31
CA LEU A 96 10.12 -11.05 -1.14
C LEU A 96 10.74 -9.81 -1.79
N ILE A 97 11.77 -9.21 -1.17
CA ILE A 97 12.54 -8.09 -1.74
C ILE A 97 13.36 -8.56 -2.94
N VAL A 98 13.99 -9.73 -2.85
CA VAL A 98 14.71 -10.31 -3.98
C VAL A 98 13.75 -10.60 -5.14
N ALA A 99 12.59 -11.18 -4.83
CA ALA A 99 11.53 -11.39 -5.81
C ALA A 99 11.08 -10.09 -6.49
N PHE A 100 10.95 -9.00 -5.72
CA PHE A 100 10.61 -7.67 -6.24
C PHE A 100 11.66 -7.15 -7.23
N MET A 101 12.95 -7.25 -6.86
CA MET A 101 14.06 -6.80 -7.71
C MET A 101 14.10 -7.52 -9.06
N VAL A 102 13.67 -8.79 -9.11
CA VAL A 102 13.61 -9.58 -10.35
C VAL A 102 12.32 -9.32 -11.14
N ALA A 103 11.18 -9.19 -10.46
CA ALA A 103 9.88 -9.01 -11.10
C ALA A 103 9.67 -7.61 -11.70
N MET A 104 10.19 -6.56 -11.04
CA MET A 104 9.97 -5.18 -11.45
C MET A 104 10.52 -4.84 -12.84
N PRO A 105 11.74 -5.23 -13.23
CA PRO A 105 12.22 -5.07 -14.60
C PRO A 105 11.31 -5.75 -15.62
N GLY A 106 10.79 -6.95 -15.31
CA GLY A 106 9.83 -7.64 -16.16
C GLY A 106 8.55 -6.83 -16.36
N ALA A 107 7.96 -6.33 -15.27
CA ALA A 107 6.79 -5.45 -15.32
C ALA A 107 7.08 -4.18 -16.16
N ALA A 108 8.21 -3.52 -15.92
CA ALA A 108 8.57 -2.27 -16.56
C ALA A 108 8.92 -2.41 -18.05
N PHE A 109 9.67 -3.44 -18.44
CA PHE A 109 10.15 -3.58 -19.82
C PHE A 109 9.23 -4.41 -20.72
N ILE A 110 8.38 -5.28 -20.15
CA ILE A 110 7.49 -6.13 -20.93
C ILE A 110 6.07 -5.55 -20.93
N PHE A 111 5.47 -5.35 -19.75
CA PHE A 111 4.06 -4.99 -19.63
C PHE A 111 3.80 -3.51 -19.95
N ILE A 112 4.63 -2.59 -19.45
CA ILE A 112 4.40 -1.15 -19.70
C ILE A 112 4.44 -0.81 -21.19
N PRO A 113 5.46 -1.16 -22.00
CA PRO A 113 5.49 -0.84 -23.43
C PRO A 113 4.34 -1.49 -24.19
N PHE A 114 3.90 -2.66 -23.74
CA PHE A 114 2.76 -3.37 -24.31
C PHE A 114 1.47 -2.57 -24.19
N TYR A 115 1.12 -2.11 -22.99
CA TYR A 115 -0.09 -1.30 -22.78
C TYR A 115 -0.01 0.08 -23.45
N TYR A 116 1.17 0.71 -23.44
CA TYR A 116 1.37 2.00 -24.12
C TYR A 116 1.19 1.89 -25.64
N LYS A 117 1.66 0.81 -26.27
CA LYS A 117 1.47 0.57 -27.71
C LYS A 117 0.01 0.34 -28.08
N LEU A 118 -0.74 -0.33 -27.21
CA LEU A 118 -2.17 -0.59 -27.42
C LEU A 118 -3.03 0.65 -27.18
N GLY A 119 -2.54 1.65 -26.44
CA GLY A 119 -3.28 2.88 -26.14
C GLY A 119 -4.49 2.67 -25.22
N VAL A 120 -4.58 1.49 -24.60
CA VAL A 120 -5.71 1.10 -23.74
C VAL A 120 -5.71 1.88 -22.43
N THR A 121 -6.89 2.10 -21.88
CA THR A 121 -7.08 2.74 -20.56
C THR A 121 -7.22 1.71 -19.44
N SER A 122 -7.56 0.47 -19.81
CA SER A 122 -7.72 -0.64 -18.88
C SER A 122 -7.00 -1.90 -19.35
N THR A 123 -6.45 -2.66 -18.40
CA THR A 123 -5.84 -3.97 -18.69
C THR A 123 -6.86 -4.97 -19.22
N PHE A 124 -8.16 -4.81 -18.92
CA PHE A 124 -9.23 -5.66 -19.43
C PHE A 124 -9.65 -5.35 -20.86
N GLU A 125 -9.37 -4.15 -21.35
CA GLU A 125 -9.60 -3.79 -22.75
C GLU A 125 -8.75 -4.64 -23.68
N TYR A 126 -7.51 -4.95 -23.27
CA TYR A 126 -6.67 -5.93 -23.95
C TYR A 126 -7.31 -7.32 -24.04
N LEU A 127 -7.99 -7.79 -22.99
CA LEU A 127 -8.65 -9.10 -23.02
C LEU A 127 -9.79 -9.16 -24.04
N GLU A 128 -10.51 -8.04 -24.24
CA GLU A 128 -11.53 -7.96 -25.30
C GLU A 128 -10.89 -7.97 -26.69
N MET A 129 -9.79 -7.24 -26.88
CA MET A 129 -9.05 -7.22 -28.15
C MET A 129 -8.45 -8.59 -28.50
N ARG A 130 -8.00 -9.34 -27.50
CA ARG A 130 -7.31 -10.64 -27.70
C ARG A 130 -8.26 -11.83 -27.78
N PHE A 131 -9.33 -11.80 -27.01
CA PHE A 131 -10.30 -12.89 -26.88
C PHE A 131 -11.68 -12.43 -27.34
N ASN A 132 -12.49 -11.87 -26.43
CA ASN A 132 -13.84 -11.38 -26.69
C ASN A 132 -14.39 -10.58 -25.50
N LYS A 133 -15.55 -9.93 -25.72
CA LYS A 133 -16.24 -9.12 -24.71
C LYS A 133 -16.69 -9.88 -23.45
N PRO A 134 -17.19 -11.13 -23.52
CA PRO A 134 -17.52 -11.91 -22.33
C PRO A 134 -16.33 -12.11 -21.37
N VAL A 135 -15.13 -12.39 -21.90
CA VAL A 135 -13.92 -12.56 -21.07
C VAL A 135 -13.54 -11.25 -20.37
N ARG A 136 -13.67 -10.10 -21.06
CA ARG A 136 -13.49 -8.79 -20.45
C ARG A 136 -14.45 -8.58 -19.29
N LEU A 137 -15.75 -8.80 -19.52
CA LEU A 137 -16.79 -8.59 -18.50
C LEU A 137 -16.60 -9.50 -17.28
N LEU A 138 -16.29 -10.78 -17.49
CA LEU A 138 -16.01 -11.73 -16.41
C LEU A 138 -14.81 -11.26 -15.59
N SER A 139 -13.68 -10.98 -16.25
CA SER A 139 -12.42 -10.61 -15.59
C SER A 139 -12.54 -9.27 -14.85
N SER A 140 -13.20 -8.27 -15.44
CA SER A 140 -13.43 -6.99 -14.77
C SER A 140 -14.37 -7.14 -13.57
N SER A 141 -15.41 -7.98 -13.67
CA SER A 141 -16.35 -8.21 -12.57
C SER A 141 -15.68 -8.92 -11.40
N LEU A 142 -14.85 -9.93 -11.69
CA LEU A 142 -14.06 -10.63 -10.66
C LEU A 142 -13.06 -9.70 -9.98
N LEU A 143 -12.37 -8.83 -10.73
CA LEU A 143 -11.47 -7.84 -10.13
C LEU A 143 -12.23 -6.84 -9.25
N ILE A 144 -13.39 -6.36 -9.70
CA ILE A 144 -14.23 -5.44 -8.90
C ILE A 144 -14.63 -6.12 -7.59
N LEU A 145 -15.11 -7.36 -7.64
CA LEU A 145 -15.47 -8.13 -6.44
C LEU A 145 -14.27 -8.32 -5.51
N GLN A 146 -13.12 -8.74 -6.04
CA GLN A 146 -11.88 -8.88 -5.27
C GLN A 146 -11.47 -7.55 -4.62
N THR A 147 -11.56 -6.45 -5.36
CA THR A 147 -11.20 -5.11 -4.89
C THR A 147 -12.15 -4.65 -3.78
N LEU A 148 -13.45 -4.90 -3.90
CA LEU A 148 -14.43 -4.60 -2.85
C LEU A 148 -14.11 -5.33 -1.55
N LEU A 149 -13.82 -6.63 -1.62
CA LEU A 149 -13.42 -7.42 -0.46
C LEU A 149 -12.11 -6.91 0.15
N TYR A 150 -11.12 -6.63 -0.71
CA TYR A 150 -9.82 -6.13 -0.26
C TYR A 150 -9.92 -4.74 0.40
N MET A 151 -10.74 -3.85 -0.14
CA MET A 151 -10.97 -2.51 0.44
C MET A 151 -11.59 -2.56 1.84
N ALA A 152 -12.42 -3.57 2.13
CA ALA A 152 -12.96 -3.76 3.47
C ALA A 152 -11.84 -4.03 4.50
N PHE A 153 -10.89 -4.90 4.17
CA PHE A 153 -9.71 -5.15 5.02
C PHE A 153 -8.81 -3.92 5.14
N LEU A 154 -8.62 -3.18 4.03
CA LEU A 154 -7.81 -1.96 4.01
C LEU A 154 -8.38 -0.85 4.89
N LEU A 155 -9.70 -0.70 4.99
CA LEU A 155 -10.34 0.26 5.91
C LEU A 155 -10.36 -0.26 7.35
N TYR A 156 -10.52 -1.57 7.53
CA TYR A 156 -10.63 -2.17 8.85
C TYR A 156 -9.30 -2.11 9.64
N ALA A 157 -8.18 -2.49 9.04
CA ALA A 157 -6.88 -2.53 9.71
C ALA A 157 -6.45 -1.21 10.39
N PRO A 158 -6.46 -0.05 9.70
CA PRO A 158 -6.14 1.23 10.34
C PRO A 158 -7.22 1.68 11.33
N SER A 159 -8.49 1.31 11.12
CA SER A 159 -9.58 1.61 12.07
C SER A 159 -9.40 0.86 13.38
N LEU A 160 -8.93 -0.39 13.31
CA LEU A 160 -8.60 -1.21 14.47
C LEU A 160 -7.40 -0.63 15.23
N ALA A 161 -6.35 -0.23 14.51
CA ALA A 161 -5.21 0.45 15.12
C ALA A 161 -5.63 1.76 15.81
N LEU A 162 -6.48 2.57 15.17
CA LEU A 162 -7.01 3.81 15.74
C LEU A 162 -7.89 3.54 16.96
N ASN A 163 -8.76 2.54 16.91
CA ASN A 163 -9.60 2.12 18.05
C ASN A 163 -8.74 1.71 19.25
N ALA A 164 -7.65 0.96 19.03
CA ALA A 164 -6.77 0.50 20.11
C ALA A 164 -6.09 1.65 20.87
N VAL A 165 -5.78 2.77 20.19
CA VAL A 165 -5.04 3.91 20.80
C VAL A 165 -5.94 5.06 21.25
N THR A 166 -7.13 5.21 20.66
CA THR A 166 -8.09 6.28 21.01
C THR A 166 -9.23 5.80 21.90
N GLY A 167 -9.60 4.52 21.82
CA GLY A 167 -10.82 3.97 22.42
C GLY A 167 -12.13 4.36 21.70
N ILE A 168 -12.06 5.06 20.57
CA ILE A 168 -13.23 5.42 19.75
C ILE A 168 -13.87 4.16 19.16
N ASN A 169 -15.20 4.08 19.10
CA ASN A 169 -15.90 2.93 18.50
C ASN A 169 -15.35 2.57 17.11
N LEU A 170 -14.93 1.31 16.95
CA LEU A 170 -14.34 0.78 15.73
C LEU A 170 -15.17 1.07 14.47
N TRP A 171 -16.47 0.82 14.52
CA TRP A 171 -17.37 1.04 13.37
C TRP A 171 -17.54 2.52 13.05
N GLY A 172 -17.53 3.38 14.07
CA GLY A 172 -17.51 4.83 13.88
C GLY A 172 -16.25 5.30 13.14
N SER A 173 -15.08 4.76 13.51
CA SER A 173 -13.81 5.03 12.84
C SER A 173 -13.79 4.55 11.39
N VAL A 174 -14.33 3.35 11.12
CA VAL A 174 -14.46 2.80 9.75
C VAL A 174 -15.31 3.71 8.87
N VAL A 175 -16.51 4.08 9.34
CA VAL A 175 -17.43 4.93 8.57
C VAL A 175 -16.85 6.33 8.38
N GLY A 176 -16.25 6.92 9.41
CA GLY A 176 -15.63 8.24 9.34
C GLY A 176 -14.47 8.30 8.35
N MET A 177 -13.53 7.37 8.42
CA MET A 177 -12.42 7.30 7.46
C MET A 177 -12.91 6.99 6.04
N GLY A 178 -13.84 6.05 5.89
CA GLY A 178 -14.44 5.73 4.60
C GLY A 178 -15.10 6.95 3.96
N PHE A 179 -15.81 7.77 4.74
CA PHE A 179 -16.42 9.01 4.25
C PHE A 179 -15.37 10.02 3.78
N VAL A 180 -14.36 10.32 4.61
CA VAL A 180 -13.31 11.29 4.26
C VAL A 180 -12.55 10.84 3.01
N VAL A 181 -12.15 9.57 2.95
CA VAL A 181 -11.43 8.99 1.80
C VAL A 181 -12.27 9.04 0.53
N THR A 182 -13.54 8.62 0.61
CA THR A 182 -14.47 8.68 -0.53
C THR A 182 -14.68 10.12 -1.00
N PHE A 183 -14.84 11.06 -0.07
CA PHE A 183 -15.09 12.46 -0.38
C PHE A 183 -13.93 13.09 -1.17
N TYR A 184 -12.68 12.99 -0.70
CA TYR A 184 -11.58 13.62 -1.42
C TYR A 184 -11.23 12.87 -2.72
N THR A 185 -11.44 11.55 -2.78
CA THR A 185 -11.15 10.75 -3.99
C THR A 185 -12.15 11.05 -5.11
N THR A 186 -13.44 11.19 -4.79
CA THR A 186 -14.49 11.50 -5.78
C THR A 186 -14.35 12.90 -6.34
N LEU A 187 -13.89 13.87 -5.54
CA LEU A 187 -13.70 15.24 -5.98
C LEU A 187 -12.44 15.45 -6.83
N GLY A 188 -11.32 14.82 -6.47
CA GLY A 188 -10.01 15.20 -7.00
C GLY A 188 -9.52 14.44 -8.25
N GLY A 189 -10.05 13.25 -8.54
CA GLY A 189 -9.58 12.41 -9.66
C GLY A 189 -8.11 11.95 -9.52
N MET A 190 -7.54 11.36 -10.59
CA MET A 190 -6.21 10.72 -10.53
C MET A 190 -5.08 11.70 -10.12
N LYS A 191 -5.09 12.95 -10.60
CA LYS A 191 -4.03 13.92 -10.24
C LYS A 191 -4.02 14.21 -8.74
N ALA A 192 -5.19 14.43 -8.15
CA ALA A 192 -5.29 14.69 -6.73
C ALA A 192 -4.82 13.48 -5.91
N VAL A 193 -5.24 12.27 -6.30
CA VAL A 193 -4.82 11.02 -5.65
C VAL A 193 -3.30 10.89 -5.64
N LEU A 194 -2.62 11.14 -6.78
CA LEU A 194 -1.16 11.05 -6.86
C LEU A 194 -0.46 12.05 -5.91
N TRP A 195 -0.98 13.27 -5.77
CA TRP A 195 -0.42 14.27 -4.86
C TRP A 195 -0.74 14.01 -3.39
N THR A 196 -1.95 13.55 -3.06
CA THR A 196 -2.28 13.11 -1.69
C THR A 196 -1.40 11.95 -1.28
N ASP A 197 -1.17 10.99 -2.18
CA ASP A 197 -0.30 9.85 -1.91
C ASP A 197 1.14 10.32 -1.66
N THR A 198 1.63 11.30 -2.44
CA THR A 198 2.98 11.85 -2.24
C THR A 198 3.16 12.45 -0.84
N PHE A 199 2.17 13.22 -0.37
CA PHE A 199 2.18 13.77 0.99
C PHE A 199 2.12 12.64 2.05
N GLN A 200 1.21 11.69 1.88
CA GLN A 200 1.04 10.57 2.79
C GLN A 200 2.29 9.69 2.88
N ALA A 201 3.01 9.50 1.77
CA ALA A 201 4.27 8.79 1.75
C ALA A 201 5.27 9.43 2.73
N GLY A 202 5.43 10.75 2.68
CA GLY A 202 6.33 11.48 3.57
C GLY A 202 5.97 11.28 5.05
N VAL A 203 4.67 11.31 5.38
CA VAL A 203 4.17 11.05 6.74
C VAL A 203 4.47 9.61 7.17
N ILE A 204 4.21 8.62 6.32
CA ILE A 204 4.48 7.21 6.60
C ILE A 204 5.98 6.98 6.85
N TYR A 205 6.85 7.52 5.99
CA TYR A 205 8.30 7.38 6.14
C TYR A 205 8.84 8.04 7.40
N ALA A 206 8.39 9.26 7.70
CA ALA A 206 8.77 9.95 8.93
C ALA A 206 8.31 9.15 10.16
N GLY A 207 7.09 8.60 10.13
CA GLY A 207 6.57 7.74 11.19
C GLY A 207 7.37 6.45 11.38
N LEU A 208 7.66 5.74 10.29
CA LEU A 208 8.49 4.53 10.32
C LEU A 208 9.89 4.78 10.87
N LEU A 209 10.56 5.84 10.39
CA LEU A 209 11.88 6.23 10.90
C LEU A 209 11.82 6.60 12.38
N ALA A 210 10.82 7.35 12.83
CA ALA A 210 10.65 7.69 14.23
C ALA A 210 10.46 6.45 15.11
N VAL A 211 9.64 5.49 14.66
CA VAL A 211 9.43 4.21 15.37
C VAL A 211 10.71 3.39 15.41
N LEU A 212 11.45 3.29 14.30
CA LEU A 212 12.72 2.54 14.25
C LEU A 212 13.79 3.15 15.15
N ILE A 213 13.97 4.48 15.10
CA ILE A 213 14.94 5.19 15.94
C ILE A 213 14.56 5.04 17.41
N LYS A 214 13.31 5.32 17.78
CA LYS A 214 12.90 5.25 19.18
C LYS A 214 12.90 3.82 19.70
N GLY A 215 12.47 2.86 18.90
CA GLY A 215 12.51 1.43 19.22
C GLY A 215 13.94 0.96 19.46
N SER A 216 14.87 1.34 18.58
CA SER A 216 16.30 1.04 18.72
C SER A 216 16.89 1.65 20.00
N MET A 217 16.60 2.92 20.30
CA MET A 217 17.05 3.57 21.54
C MET A 217 16.54 2.86 22.80
N VAL A 218 15.28 2.43 22.81
CA VAL A 218 14.68 1.72 23.96
C VAL A 218 15.31 0.35 24.17
N GLN A 219 15.71 -0.33 23.08
CA GLN A 219 16.37 -1.63 23.14
C GLN A 219 17.89 -1.52 23.40
N GLY A 220 18.45 -0.34 23.62
CA GLY A 220 19.89 -0.16 23.84
C GLY A 220 20.73 -0.20 22.54
N GLY A 221 20.10 -0.02 21.38
CA GLY A 221 20.73 0.04 20.06
C GLY A 221 20.26 -1.07 19.10
N PHE A 222 20.52 -0.87 17.81
CA PHE A 222 20.14 -1.82 16.76
C PHE A 222 20.85 -3.17 16.91
N GLY A 223 22.10 -3.18 17.39
CA GLY A 223 22.85 -4.41 17.64
C GLY A 223 22.18 -5.29 18.69
N ASN A 224 21.82 -4.73 19.85
CA ASN A 224 21.14 -5.48 20.89
C ASN A 224 19.76 -5.98 20.43
N ALA A 225 19.02 -5.18 19.66
CA ALA A 225 17.76 -5.63 19.07
C ALA A 225 17.94 -6.83 18.12
N TRP A 226 19.02 -6.83 17.32
CA TRP A 226 19.37 -7.93 16.44
C TRP A 226 19.77 -9.19 17.23
N ASP A 227 20.57 -9.04 18.29
CA ASP A 227 20.99 -10.15 19.15
C ASP A 227 19.78 -10.79 19.84
N ILE A 228 18.83 -10.00 20.32
CA ILE A 228 17.57 -10.50 20.89
C ILE A 228 16.78 -11.30 19.83
N ALA A 229 16.69 -10.80 18.60
CA ALA A 229 15.99 -11.48 17.51
C ALA A 229 16.68 -12.80 17.15
N ASN A 230 18.02 -12.81 17.11
CA ASN A 230 18.81 -14.00 16.83
C ASN A 230 18.66 -15.06 17.94
N ASN A 231 18.75 -14.64 19.20
CA ASN A 231 18.58 -15.52 20.37
C ASN A 231 17.17 -16.12 20.46
N ARG A 232 16.15 -15.46 19.89
CA ARG A 232 14.77 -15.98 19.80
C ARG A 232 14.50 -16.78 18.52
N SER A 233 15.54 -17.13 17.77
CA SER A 233 15.45 -17.86 16.49
C SER A 233 14.52 -17.18 15.47
N ARG A 234 14.45 -15.84 15.51
CA ARG A 234 13.67 -15.05 14.55
C ARG A 234 14.45 -14.74 13.28
N ILE A 235 15.78 -14.76 13.36
CA ILE A 235 16.66 -14.57 12.21
C ILE A 235 16.83 -15.92 11.52
N LEU A 236 16.19 -16.06 10.37
CA LEU A 236 16.29 -17.21 9.49
C LEU A 236 16.29 -16.71 8.04
N PHE A 237 17.34 -17.04 7.30
CA PHE A 237 17.49 -16.63 5.90
C PHE A 237 17.70 -17.82 4.96
N ASP A 238 17.95 -19.01 5.50
CA ASP A 238 18.58 -20.15 4.84
C ASP A 238 17.73 -21.44 4.86
N ASP A 239 16.40 -21.31 4.91
CA ASP A 239 15.46 -22.40 4.67
C ASP A 239 15.18 -22.58 3.16
N PHE A 240 16.00 -23.42 2.52
CA PHE A 240 15.87 -23.81 1.10
C PHE A 240 14.98 -25.04 0.89
N SER A 241 14.10 -25.38 1.85
CA SER A 241 13.21 -26.51 1.72
C SER A 241 12.27 -26.38 0.50
N ALA A 242 12.15 -27.46 -0.25
CA ALA A 242 11.20 -27.60 -1.35
C ALA A 242 9.86 -28.21 -0.89
N ASP A 243 9.67 -28.45 0.41
CA ASP A 243 8.43 -29.01 0.94
C ASP A 243 7.31 -27.95 0.89
N PRO A 244 6.21 -28.19 0.16
CA PRO A 244 5.09 -27.26 0.06
C PRO A 244 4.34 -27.02 1.38
N LYS A 245 4.61 -27.81 2.43
CA LYS A 245 4.07 -27.60 3.77
C LYS A 245 4.82 -26.55 4.57
N THR A 246 6.03 -26.17 4.15
CA THR A 246 6.78 -25.11 4.80
C THR A 246 6.08 -23.77 4.59
N ARG A 247 5.92 -23.00 5.67
CA ARG A 247 5.19 -21.72 5.62
C ARG A 247 5.82 -20.76 4.62
N HIS A 248 7.12 -20.52 4.80
CA HIS A 248 7.94 -19.70 3.91
C HIS A 248 9.31 -20.35 3.78
N SER A 249 9.64 -20.80 2.58
CA SER A 249 11.00 -21.15 2.15
C SER A 249 11.50 -20.17 1.08
N VAL A 250 12.80 -20.15 0.83
CA VAL A 250 13.39 -19.30 -0.24
C VAL A 250 12.68 -19.52 -1.58
N TRP A 251 12.38 -20.76 -1.94
CA TRP A 251 11.68 -21.09 -3.19
C TRP A 251 10.27 -20.53 -3.23
N SER A 252 9.50 -20.74 -2.16
CA SER A 252 8.12 -20.23 -2.08
C SER A 252 8.08 -18.70 -2.15
N MET A 253 9.04 -18.02 -1.52
CA MET A 253 9.10 -16.56 -1.47
C MET A 253 9.60 -15.95 -2.78
N VAL A 254 10.61 -16.55 -3.41
CA VAL A 254 11.15 -16.03 -4.67
C VAL A 254 10.20 -16.30 -5.83
N ILE A 255 9.71 -17.54 -5.99
CA ILE A 255 8.84 -17.91 -7.11
C ILE A 255 7.42 -17.35 -6.89
N GLY A 256 6.84 -17.58 -5.70
CA GLY A 256 5.52 -17.05 -5.35
C GLY A 256 5.53 -15.52 -5.32
N GLY A 257 6.58 -14.93 -4.74
CA GLY A 257 6.79 -13.48 -4.76
C GLY A 257 6.93 -12.92 -6.17
N PHE A 258 7.69 -13.58 -7.06
CA PHE A 258 7.82 -13.12 -8.45
C PHE A 258 6.46 -13.06 -9.14
N CYS A 259 5.68 -14.14 -9.07
CA CYS A 259 4.33 -14.18 -9.61
C CYS A 259 3.42 -13.10 -8.99
N PHE A 260 3.50 -12.91 -7.67
CA PHE A 260 2.77 -11.89 -6.95
C PHE A 260 3.12 -10.47 -7.45
N TRP A 261 4.41 -10.16 -7.61
CA TRP A 261 4.88 -8.86 -8.05
C TRP A 261 4.58 -8.57 -9.52
N VAL A 262 4.71 -9.58 -10.39
CA VAL A 262 4.32 -9.45 -11.80
C VAL A 262 2.82 -9.21 -11.93
N TYR A 263 1.99 -9.93 -11.17
CA TYR A 263 0.55 -9.66 -11.11
C TYR A 263 0.28 -8.23 -10.63
N LEU A 264 0.92 -7.82 -9.53
CA LEU A 264 0.64 -6.55 -8.90
C LEU A 264 1.04 -5.35 -9.77
N TYR A 265 2.21 -5.36 -10.41
CA TYR A 265 2.68 -4.21 -11.21
C TYR A 265 2.39 -4.34 -12.70
N GLY A 266 2.30 -5.57 -13.21
CA GLY A 266 2.08 -5.84 -14.63
C GLY A 266 0.62 -5.99 -15.03
N ILE A 267 -0.28 -6.42 -14.14
CA ILE A 267 -1.66 -6.79 -14.50
C ILE A 267 -2.71 -5.99 -13.71
N ASN A 268 -2.42 -5.64 -12.45
CA ASN A 268 -3.37 -4.93 -11.60
C ASN A 268 -3.73 -3.56 -12.20
N GLN A 269 -5.03 -3.33 -12.39
CA GLN A 269 -5.56 -2.12 -13.00
C GLN A 269 -5.09 -0.84 -12.29
N ALA A 270 -5.06 -0.83 -10.96
CA ALA A 270 -4.73 0.38 -10.21
C ALA A 270 -3.25 0.80 -10.38
N GLN A 271 -2.34 -0.16 -10.55
CA GLN A 271 -0.92 0.12 -10.78
C GLN A 271 -0.66 0.48 -12.24
N VAL A 272 -1.20 -0.32 -13.17
CA VAL A 272 -1.03 -0.06 -14.60
C VAL A 272 -1.62 1.29 -15.00
N GLN A 273 -2.77 1.69 -14.44
CA GLN A 273 -3.38 2.99 -14.71
C GLN A 273 -2.51 4.18 -14.26
N ARG A 274 -1.80 4.05 -13.13
CA ARG A 274 -0.83 5.05 -12.67
C ARG A 274 0.37 5.14 -13.61
N CYS A 275 0.92 4.00 -14.03
CA CYS A 275 1.98 3.94 -15.04
C CYS A 275 1.56 4.61 -16.35
N LEU A 276 0.33 4.39 -16.80
CA LEU A 276 -0.25 5.00 -18.02
C LEU A 276 -0.57 6.51 -17.89
N SER A 277 -0.50 7.07 -16.68
CA SER A 277 -0.65 8.52 -16.44
C SER A 277 0.62 9.33 -16.76
N CYS A 278 1.75 8.65 -16.98
CA CYS A 278 2.97 9.28 -17.46
C CYS A 278 2.87 9.64 -18.97
N PRO A 279 3.59 10.68 -19.43
CA PRO A 279 3.54 11.10 -20.84
C PRO A 279 4.26 10.15 -21.79
N THR A 280 5.28 9.42 -21.31
CA THR A 280 6.11 8.57 -22.16
C THR A 280 6.42 7.23 -21.47
N VAL A 281 6.59 6.19 -22.28
CA VAL A 281 6.99 4.85 -21.83
C VAL A 281 8.25 4.92 -20.96
N ARG A 282 9.28 5.64 -21.42
CA ARG A 282 10.55 5.78 -20.69
C ARG A 282 10.36 6.40 -19.30
N LYS A 283 9.48 7.40 -19.16
CA LYS A 283 9.17 8.01 -17.86
C LYS A 283 8.33 7.13 -16.95
N SER A 284 7.59 6.19 -17.52
CA SER A 284 6.84 5.18 -16.76
C SER A 284 7.69 3.99 -16.33
N GLN A 285 8.80 3.74 -17.04
CA GLN A 285 9.75 2.67 -16.73
C GLN A 285 10.76 3.06 -15.65
N LEU A 286 11.07 4.36 -15.56
CA LEU A 286 11.91 4.96 -14.53
C LEU A 286 11.10 5.13 -13.23
#